data_AF-A0A1I5S6X6-F1
#
_entry.id   AF-A0A1I5S6X6-F1
#
_cell.length_a   1.000
_cell.length_b   1.000
_cell.length_c   1.000
_cell.angle_alpha   90.00
_cell.angle_beta   90.00
_cell.angle_gamma   90.00
#
_symmetry.space_group_name_H-M   'P 1'
#
loop_
_entity.id
_entity.type
_entity.pdbx_description
1 polymer ?
#
loop_
_entity_poly.entity_id
_entity_poly.type
_entity_poly.pdbx_seq_one_letter_code
_entity_poly.pdbx_strand_id
1 'polypeptide(L)'
;MSDDSSEEIIISSDMLHVLPDDVRLHFEQMAEEAQAVLAQVQPELKRIATLTRALTHIVTLQYIMDKLLASRFDANMEYFYELDMLTTAFVVTYARLHLGKGGAGFDKMQLPEDLREMHDEVMTLRNKRFAHDDEDLGFIQSEMEVSYADDQFIVYPRLSVRFQIGGDPNWKKLVNAIQEIYYDRNAAMIGHLTRKTGEQWKFAEQPQQD
;
A
#
# COMPACT_ATOMS: atom_id res chain seq x y z
N MET A 1 28.82 -6.37 -20.31
CA MET A 1 29.51 -5.16 -20.80
C MET A 1 28.52 -4.32 -21.57
N SER A 2 28.00 -3.30 -20.91
CA SER A 2 27.38 -2.09 -21.47
C SER A 2 27.21 -1.17 -20.26
N ASP A 3 28.35 -0.60 -19.85
CA ASP A 3 28.44 0.45 -18.85
C ASP A 3 28.08 1.74 -19.61
N ASP A 4 26.78 2.02 -19.70
CA ASP A 4 26.25 3.26 -20.27
C ASP A 4 25.84 4.15 -19.09
N SER A 5 26.84 4.55 -18.30
CA SER A 5 26.69 5.62 -17.32
C SER A 5 26.65 6.94 -18.09
N SER A 6 25.51 7.26 -18.70
CA SER A 6 25.27 8.60 -19.23
C SER A 6 25.42 9.60 -18.08
N GLU A 7 26.52 10.35 -18.04
CA GLU A 7 26.74 11.42 -17.08
C GLU A 7 25.67 12.49 -17.28
N GLU A 8 24.65 12.47 -16.41
CA GLU A 8 23.57 13.45 -16.43
C GLU A 8 24.07 14.75 -15.81
N ILE A 9 24.40 15.74 -16.65
CA ILE A 9 24.84 17.06 -16.18
C ILE A 9 23.60 17.87 -15.79
N ILE A 10 23.36 18.00 -14.48
CA ILE A 10 22.26 18.81 -13.94
C ILE A 10 22.73 20.26 -13.80
N ILE A 11 22.23 21.15 -14.65
CA ILE A 11 22.48 22.60 -14.58
C ILE A 11 21.26 23.28 -13.97
N SER A 12 21.47 24.03 -12.88
CA SER A 12 20.41 24.82 -12.27
C SER A 12 20.03 26.03 -13.13
N SER A 13 18.75 26.40 -13.15
CA SER A 13 18.22 27.45 -14.04
C SER A 13 18.83 28.83 -13.78
N ASP A 14 19.28 29.09 -12.55
CA ASP A 14 20.01 30.29 -12.17
C ASP A 14 21.42 30.37 -12.77
N MET A 15 21.99 29.26 -13.25
CA MET A 15 23.32 29.22 -13.88
C MET A 15 23.27 29.35 -15.42
N LEU A 16 22.08 29.37 -16.04
CA LEU A 16 21.92 29.47 -17.50
C LEU A 16 22.58 30.72 -18.10
N HIS A 17 22.66 31.82 -17.34
CA HIS A 17 23.26 33.08 -17.79
C HIS A 17 24.78 33.02 -17.98
N VAL A 18 25.44 32.02 -17.39
CA VAL A 18 26.90 31.83 -17.45
C VAL A 18 27.31 30.96 -18.66
N LEU A 19 26.33 30.33 -19.32
CA LEU A 19 26.58 29.50 -20.50
C LEU A 19 26.77 30.37 -21.75
N PRO A 20 27.54 29.89 -22.73
CA PRO A 20 27.59 30.48 -24.08
C PRO A 20 26.17 30.64 -24.66
N ASP A 21 25.97 31.70 -25.46
CA ASP A 21 24.64 32.07 -25.97
C ASP A 21 23.97 30.97 -26.80
N ASP A 22 24.75 30.21 -27.58
CA ASP A 22 24.28 29.08 -28.39
C ASP A 22 23.82 27.90 -27.52
N VAL A 23 24.56 27.61 -26.45
CA VAL A 23 24.22 26.57 -25.47
C VAL A 23 22.99 26.98 -24.67
N ARG A 24 22.91 28.24 -24.23
CA ARG A 24 21.76 28.78 -23.50
C ARG A 24 20.49 28.70 -24.35
N LEU A 25 20.54 29.16 -25.60
CA LEU A 25 19.39 29.13 -26.51
C LEU A 25 18.89 27.69 -26.75
N HIS A 26 19.80 26.74 -26.87
CA HIS A 26 19.44 25.33 -26.99
C HIS A 26 18.69 24.82 -25.76
N PHE A 27 19.17 25.11 -24.55
CA PHE A 27 18.48 24.73 -23.32
C PHE A 27 17.11 25.42 -23.15
N GLU A 28 17.00 26.69 -23.53
CA GLU A 28 15.73 27.42 -23.51
C GLU A 28 14.70 26.78 -24.45
N GLN A 29 15.10 26.42 -25.66
CA GLN A 29 14.24 25.71 -26.61
C GLN A 29 13.82 24.33 -26.08
N MET A 30 14.76 23.55 -25.55
CA MET A 30 14.44 22.27 -24.91
C MET A 30 13.47 22.43 -23.73
N ALA A 31 13.64 23.47 -22.92
CA ALA A 31 12.76 23.74 -21.79
C ALA A 31 11.35 24.13 -22.25
N GLU A 32 11.21 24.95 -23.30
CA GLU A 32 9.91 25.30 -23.89
C GLU A 32 9.21 24.07 -24.47
N GLU A 33 9.92 23.22 -25.21
CA GLU A 33 9.40 21.97 -25.75
C GLU A 33 8.94 21.02 -24.65
N ALA A 34 9.78 20.81 -23.62
CA ALA A 34 9.44 20.00 -22.46
C ALA A 34 8.21 20.55 -21.72
N GLN A 35 8.12 21.87 -21.54
CA GLN A 35 6.99 22.51 -20.89
C GLN A 35 5.70 22.36 -21.70
N ALA A 36 5.78 22.45 -23.04
CA ALA A 36 4.65 22.21 -23.93
C ALA A 36 4.16 20.75 -23.86
N VAL A 37 5.08 19.78 -23.80
CA VAL A 37 4.74 18.36 -23.59
C VAL A 37 4.07 18.15 -22.23
N LEU A 38 4.66 18.67 -21.15
CA LEU A 38 4.14 18.55 -19.79
C LEU A 38 2.75 19.18 -19.62
N ALA A 39 2.49 20.31 -20.28
CA ALA A 39 1.19 20.98 -20.25
C ALA A 39 0.07 20.09 -20.82
N GLN A 40 0.36 19.28 -21.84
CA GLN A 40 -0.63 18.40 -22.47
C GLN A 40 -1.08 17.25 -21.57
N VAL A 41 -0.23 16.83 -20.62
CA VAL A 41 -0.44 15.66 -19.77
C VAL A 41 -0.60 15.97 -18.29
N GLN A 42 -0.77 17.25 -17.93
CA GLN A 42 -0.97 17.67 -16.54
C GLN A 42 -2.05 16.86 -15.77
N PRO A 43 -3.24 16.59 -16.34
CA PRO A 43 -4.26 15.78 -15.66
C PRO A 43 -3.79 14.36 -15.37
N GLU A 44 -3.07 13.72 -16.29
CA GLU A 44 -2.52 12.38 -16.16
C GLU A 44 -1.40 12.34 -15.11
N LEU A 45 -0.51 13.33 -15.09
CA LEU A 45 0.53 13.45 -14.06
C LEU A 45 -0.08 13.59 -12.66
N LYS A 46 -1.18 14.35 -12.51
CA LYS A 46 -1.92 14.42 -11.23
C LYS A 46 -2.52 13.08 -10.82
N ARG A 47 -2.99 12.27 -11.79
CA ARG A 47 -3.49 10.91 -11.53
C ARG A 47 -2.36 9.97 -11.13
N ILE A 48 -1.20 10.03 -11.80
CA ILE A 48 0.01 9.29 -11.41
C ILE A 48 0.39 9.61 -9.97
N ALA A 49 0.51 10.89 -9.61
CA ALA A 49 0.84 11.29 -8.25
C ALA A 49 -0.18 10.78 -7.21
N THR A 50 -1.45 10.67 -7.60
CA THR A 50 -2.50 10.11 -6.74
C THR A 50 -2.35 8.59 -6.58
N LEU A 51 -1.98 7.87 -7.64
CA LEU A 51 -1.72 6.43 -7.61
C LEU A 51 -0.42 6.07 -6.88
N THR A 52 0.60 6.93 -6.87
CA THR A 52 1.81 6.75 -6.06
C THR A 52 1.49 6.61 -4.57
N ARG A 53 0.42 7.28 -4.07
CA ARG A 53 -0.03 7.10 -2.69
C ARG A 53 -0.49 5.67 -2.42
N ALA A 54 -1.15 5.03 -3.38
CA ALA A 54 -1.58 3.64 -3.26
C ALA A 54 -0.38 2.67 -3.13
N LEU A 55 0.74 2.96 -3.81
CA LEU A 55 1.96 2.15 -3.70
C LEU A 55 2.48 2.09 -2.26
N THR A 56 2.40 3.19 -1.49
CA THR A 56 2.81 3.19 -0.08
C THR A 56 2.00 2.22 0.76
N HIS A 57 0.69 2.09 0.48
CA HIS A 57 -0.17 1.13 1.16
C HIS A 57 0.15 -0.31 0.74
N ILE A 58 0.47 -0.56 -0.53
CA ILE A 58 0.83 -1.89 -1.01
C ILE A 58 2.14 -2.37 -0.37
N VAL A 59 3.16 -1.52 -0.33
CA VAL A 59 4.43 -1.84 0.36
C VAL A 59 4.21 -2.09 1.85
N THR A 60 3.35 -1.28 2.49
CA THR A 60 2.99 -1.49 3.90
C THR A 60 2.27 -2.83 4.11
N LEU A 61 1.31 -3.18 3.25
CA LEU A 61 0.61 -4.48 3.29
C LEU A 61 1.59 -5.64 3.14
N GLN A 62 2.53 -5.52 2.20
CA GLN A 62 3.55 -6.53 1.97
C GLN A 62 4.43 -6.74 3.20
N TYR A 63 4.93 -5.65 3.80
CA TYR A 63 5.72 -5.69 5.02
C TYR A 63 4.95 -6.36 6.18
N ILE A 64 3.68 -5.99 6.38
CA ILE A 64 2.85 -6.57 7.45
C ILE A 64 2.63 -8.06 7.19
N MET A 65 2.36 -8.47 5.95
CA MET A 65 2.19 -9.88 5.61
C MET A 65 3.46 -10.69 5.84
N ASP A 66 4.62 -10.15 5.49
CA ASP A 66 5.89 -10.84 5.71
C ASP A 66 6.16 -11.02 7.21
N LYS A 67 5.80 -10.05 8.04
CA LYS A 67 5.84 -10.15 9.51
C LYS A 67 4.86 -11.20 10.05
N LEU A 68 3.61 -11.20 9.57
CA LEU A 68 2.61 -12.18 9.96
C LEU A 68 3.06 -13.61 9.60
N LEU A 69 3.54 -13.84 8.38
CA LEU A 69 4.00 -15.14 7.89
C LEU A 69 5.27 -15.63 8.60
N ALA A 70 6.16 -14.71 9.00
CA ALA A 70 7.37 -15.04 9.75
C ALA A 70 7.10 -15.31 11.24
N SER A 71 5.91 -14.96 11.75
CA SER A 71 5.53 -15.12 13.14
C SER A 71 5.52 -16.60 13.54
N ARG A 72 6.22 -16.92 14.63
CA ARG A 72 6.23 -18.27 15.23
C ARG A 72 5.48 -18.21 16.54
N PHE A 73 4.61 -19.19 16.78
CA PHE A 73 3.79 -19.25 17.98
C PHE A 73 4.63 -19.11 19.25
N ASP A 74 4.21 -18.21 20.12
CA ASP A 74 4.73 -18.04 21.46
C ASP A 74 3.57 -17.79 22.44
N ALA A 75 3.52 -18.55 23.54
CA ALA A 75 2.40 -18.53 24.48
C ALA A 75 2.56 -17.42 25.53
N ASN A 76 2.85 -16.19 25.09
CA ASN A 76 2.97 -15.02 25.94
C ASN A 76 2.09 -13.86 25.45
N MET A 77 1.72 -12.95 26.36
CA MET A 77 0.79 -11.85 26.05
C MET A 77 1.36 -10.85 25.04
N GLU A 78 2.67 -10.61 25.05
CA GLU A 78 3.33 -9.70 24.11
C GLU A 78 3.17 -10.18 22.66
N TYR A 79 3.37 -11.49 22.44
CA TYR A 79 3.13 -12.15 21.16
C TYR A 79 1.70 -11.97 20.66
N PHE A 80 0.71 -12.18 21.55
CA PHE A 80 -0.69 -12.00 21.20
C PHE A 80 -1.02 -10.54 20.86
N TYR A 81 -0.47 -9.57 21.60
CA TYR A 81 -0.63 -8.16 21.28
C TYR A 81 0.04 -7.78 19.95
N GLU A 82 1.21 -8.33 19.64
CA GLU A 82 1.88 -8.08 18.36
C GLU A 82 1.08 -8.63 17.17
N LEU A 83 0.59 -9.88 17.27
CA LEU A 83 -0.29 -10.47 16.25
C LEU A 83 -1.55 -9.63 16.05
N ASP A 84 -2.14 -9.15 17.14
CA ASP A 84 -3.34 -8.33 17.10
C ASP A 84 -3.09 -6.98 16.42
N MET A 85 -1.96 -6.33 16.75
CA MET A 85 -1.52 -5.08 16.13
C MET A 85 -1.24 -5.26 14.64
N LEU A 86 -0.53 -6.31 14.23
CA LEU A 86 -0.22 -6.60 12.83
C LEU A 86 -1.49 -6.89 12.04
N THR A 87 -2.38 -7.72 12.58
CA THR A 87 -3.68 -8.03 11.96
C THR A 87 -4.52 -6.76 11.77
N THR A 88 -4.57 -5.91 12.79
CA THR A 88 -5.25 -4.62 12.73
C THR A 88 -4.65 -3.71 11.65
N ALA A 89 -3.32 -3.57 11.66
CA ALA A 89 -2.61 -2.77 10.70
C ALA A 89 -2.87 -3.25 9.26
N PHE A 90 -2.91 -4.57 9.04
CA PHE A 90 -3.24 -5.16 7.75
C PHE A 90 -4.64 -4.76 7.31
N VAL A 91 -5.66 -5.07 8.12
CA VAL A 91 -7.07 -4.86 7.81
C VAL A 91 -7.36 -3.36 7.54
N VAL A 92 -6.81 -2.47 8.36
CA VAL A 92 -6.99 -1.01 8.18
C VAL A 92 -6.29 -0.51 6.92
N THR A 93 -5.06 -0.96 6.66
CA THR A 93 -4.30 -0.55 5.46
C THR A 93 -4.98 -1.05 4.19
N TYR A 94 -5.48 -2.29 4.22
CA TYR A 94 -6.22 -2.89 3.12
C TYR A 94 -7.50 -2.11 2.82
N ALA A 95 -8.31 -1.82 3.84
CA ALA A 95 -9.54 -1.07 3.69
C ALA A 95 -9.29 0.36 3.15
N ARG A 96 -8.22 1.03 3.60
CA ARG A 96 -7.82 2.35 3.07
C ARG A 96 -7.45 2.29 1.60
N LEU A 97 -6.74 1.23 1.20
CA LEU A 97 -6.38 1.02 -0.20
C LEU A 97 -7.63 0.76 -1.03
N HIS A 98 -8.53 -0.14 -0.60
CA HIS A 98 -9.79 -0.40 -1.27
C HIS A 98 -10.66 0.86 -1.43
N LEU A 99 -10.86 1.60 -0.33
CA LEU A 99 -11.67 2.83 -0.28
C LEU A 99 -10.95 4.08 -0.82
N GLY A 100 -9.77 3.92 -1.42
CA GLY A 100 -8.91 5.01 -1.85
C GLY A 100 -9.64 6.06 -2.70
N LYS A 101 -9.63 7.32 -2.25
CA LYS A 101 -10.29 8.43 -2.95
C LYS A 101 -9.53 8.87 -4.20
N GLY A 102 -10.23 9.54 -5.12
CA GLY A 102 -9.60 10.14 -6.31
C GLY A 102 -9.05 9.13 -7.32
N GLY A 103 -9.59 7.90 -7.34
CA GLY A 103 -9.16 6.84 -8.25
C GLY A 103 -7.94 6.05 -7.77
N ALA A 104 -7.45 6.31 -6.56
CA ALA A 104 -6.34 5.56 -5.97
C ALA A 104 -6.76 4.17 -5.46
N GLY A 105 -8.06 3.90 -5.29
CA GLY A 105 -8.55 2.62 -4.78
C GLY A 105 -8.74 1.55 -5.85
N PHE A 106 -9.22 0.38 -5.43
CA PHE A 106 -9.55 -0.73 -6.33
C PHE A 106 -10.93 -1.30 -5.98
N ASP A 107 -11.61 -1.82 -6.99
CA ASP A 107 -12.90 -2.48 -6.84
C ASP A 107 -12.72 -3.98 -6.64
N LYS A 108 -13.57 -4.61 -5.81
CA LYS A 108 -13.57 -6.05 -5.56
C LYS A 108 -13.63 -6.87 -6.85
N MET A 109 -14.36 -6.40 -7.87
CA MET A 109 -14.51 -7.09 -9.14
C MET A 109 -13.20 -7.17 -9.94
N GLN A 110 -12.22 -6.34 -9.61
CA GLN A 110 -10.88 -6.40 -10.21
C GLN A 110 -10.03 -7.54 -9.64
N LEU A 111 -10.44 -8.12 -8.50
CA LEU A 111 -9.78 -9.29 -7.93
C LEU A 111 -10.19 -10.57 -8.69
N PRO A 112 -9.27 -11.55 -8.77
CA PRO A 112 -9.59 -12.94 -9.11
C PRO A 112 -10.78 -13.46 -8.30
N GLU A 113 -11.64 -14.26 -8.92
CA GLU A 113 -12.92 -14.69 -8.33
C GLU A 113 -12.71 -15.45 -7.00
N ASP A 114 -11.68 -16.27 -6.93
CA ASP A 114 -11.28 -17.04 -5.75
C ASP A 114 -10.77 -16.17 -4.58
N LEU A 115 -10.44 -14.90 -4.82
CA LEU A 115 -9.98 -13.95 -3.80
C LEU A 115 -11.06 -12.98 -3.33
N ARG A 116 -12.24 -13.01 -3.96
CA ARG A 116 -13.35 -12.10 -3.64
C ARG A 116 -13.98 -12.37 -2.28
N GLU A 117 -14.08 -13.63 -1.89
CA GLU A 117 -14.54 -14.01 -0.55
C GLU A 117 -13.56 -13.50 0.51
N MET A 118 -12.26 -13.67 0.27
CA MET A 118 -11.23 -13.17 1.19
C MET A 118 -11.25 -11.64 1.31
N HIS A 119 -11.56 -10.91 0.23
CA HIS A 119 -11.82 -9.47 0.32
C HIS A 119 -12.98 -9.16 1.28
N ASP A 120 -14.10 -9.87 1.17
CA ASP A 120 -15.26 -9.66 2.04
C ASP A 120 -14.95 -9.98 3.49
N GLU A 121 -14.16 -11.03 3.75
CA GLU A 121 -13.70 -11.37 5.10
C GLU A 121 -12.88 -10.22 5.71
N VAL A 122 -11.87 -9.71 5.01
CA VAL A 122 -11.05 -8.59 5.50
C VAL A 122 -11.90 -7.34 5.75
N MET A 123 -12.85 -7.03 4.87
CA MET A 123 -13.76 -5.89 5.05
C MET A 123 -14.73 -6.11 6.21
N THR A 124 -15.20 -7.34 6.43
CA THR A 124 -16.03 -7.71 7.57
C THR A 124 -15.25 -7.58 8.87
N LEU A 125 -14.00 -8.04 8.92
CA LEU A 125 -13.10 -7.88 10.06
C LEU A 125 -12.93 -6.41 10.43
N ARG A 126 -12.72 -5.55 9.43
CA ARG A 126 -12.63 -4.10 9.64
C ARG A 126 -13.91 -3.56 10.27
N ASN A 127 -15.08 -3.98 9.75
CA ASN A 127 -16.37 -3.46 10.21
C ASN A 127 -16.72 -3.93 11.62
N LYS A 128 -16.52 -5.21 11.93
CA LYS A 128 -16.71 -5.73 13.29
C LYS A 128 -15.81 -5.03 14.31
N ARG A 129 -14.56 -4.76 13.92
CA ARG A 129 -13.56 -4.18 14.84
C ARG A 129 -13.69 -2.67 15.05
N PHE A 130 -14.26 -1.94 14.08
CA PHE A 130 -14.22 -0.47 14.09
C PHE A 130 -15.54 0.23 13.74
N ALA A 131 -16.58 -0.49 13.29
CA ALA A 131 -17.85 0.11 12.87
C ALA A 131 -19.06 -0.33 13.71
N HIS A 132 -18.97 -1.45 14.44
CA HIS A 132 -20.02 -1.97 15.31
C HIS A 132 -19.47 -2.24 16.71
N ASP A 133 -20.19 -1.82 17.76
CA ASP A 133 -20.01 -2.32 19.14
C ASP A 133 -20.61 -3.74 19.27
N ASP A 134 -20.27 -4.64 18.35
CA ASP A 134 -20.75 -6.01 18.41
C ASP A 134 -19.97 -6.75 19.52
N GLU A 135 -20.70 -7.32 20.48
CA GLU A 135 -20.14 -8.10 21.60
C GLU A 135 -19.35 -9.34 21.13
N ASP A 136 -19.59 -9.81 19.90
CA ASP A 136 -18.96 -11.00 19.33
C ASP A 136 -17.95 -10.62 18.23
N LEU A 137 -16.80 -10.09 18.68
CA LEU A 137 -15.66 -9.81 17.81
C LEU A 137 -15.10 -11.08 17.15
N GLY A 138 -15.48 -12.29 17.57
CA GLY A 138 -15.02 -13.58 17.03
C GLY A 138 -13.56 -13.94 17.36
N PHE A 139 -12.74 -12.93 17.68
CA PHE A 139 -11.33 -13.08 18.05
C PHE A 139 -11.10 -12.93 19.55
N ILE A 140 -11.74 -11.97 20.24
CA ILE A 140 -11.58 -11.76 21.68
C ILE A 140 -12.94 -11.97 22.35
N GLN A 141 -13.05 -12.98 23.20
CA GLN A 141 -14.19 -13.23 24.07
C GLN A 141 -13.78 -12.94 25.51
N SER A 142 -14.52 -12.05 26.16
CA SER A 142 -14.35 -11.78 27.59
C SER A 142 -15.45 -12.52 28.33
N GLU A 143 -15.07 -13.49 29.15
CA GLU A 143 -15.95 -14.19 30.05
C GLU A 143 -15.68 -13.74 31.49
N MET A 144 -16.72 -13.71 32.32
CA MET A 144 -16.59 -13.43 33.74
C MET A 144 -17.02 -14.66 34.51
N GLU A 145 -16.07 -15.29 35.20
CA GLU A 145 -16.39 -16.36 36.13
C GLU A 145 -16.51 -15.76 37.52
N VAL A 146 -17.63 -16.04 38.21
CA VAL A 146 -17.84 -15.63 39.60
C VAL A 146 -17.87 -16.90 40.45
N SER A 147 -16.98 -16.97 41.44
CA SER A 147 -17.01 -18.02 42.46
C SER A 147 -17.42 -17.43 43.80
N TYR A 148 -18.04 -18.25 44.65
CA TYR A 148 -18.33 -17.90 46.03
C TYR A 148 -17.56 -18.85 46.95
N ALA A 149 -16.67 -18.29 47.76
CA ALA A 149 -15.87 -19.03 48.74
C ALA A 149 -15.58 -18.13 49.95
N ASP A 150 -15.55 -18.71 51.15
CA ASP A 150 -15.24 -18.01 52.40
C ASP A 150 -16.05 -16.72 52.64
N ASP A 151 -17.35 -16.75 52.39
CA ASP A 151 -18.28 -15.61 52.47
C ASP A 151 -17.91 -14.41 51.59
N GLN A 152 -17.16 -14.65 50.52
CA GLN A 152 -16.78 -13.64 49.53
C GLN A 152 -17.14 -14.07 48.11
N PHE A 153 -17.58 -13.11 47.31
CA PHE A 153 -17.64 -13.27 45.86
C PHE A 153 -16.27 -12.95 45.26
N ILE A 154 -15.69 -13.90 44.52
CA ILE A 154 -14.44 -13.73 43.80
C ILE A 154 -14.77 -13.69 42.31
N VAL A 155 -14.36 -12.61 41.65
CA VAL A 155 -14.56 -12.39 40.21
C VAL A 155 -13.27 -12.70 39.47
N TYR A 156 -13.32 -13.64 38.54
CA TYR A 156 -12.24 -13.98 37.62
C TYR A 156 -12.59 -13.49 36.22
N PRO A 157 -12.01 -12.36 35.76
CA PRO A 157 -12.08 -12.01 34.35
C PRO A 157 -11.28 -13.05 33.55
N ARG A 158 -11.93 -13.71 32.60
CA ARG A 158 -11.31 -14.64 31.65
C ARG A 158 -11.32 -14.01 30.26
N LEU A 159 -10.15 -13.94 29.63
CA LEU A 159 -10.02 -13.49 28.25
C LEU A 159 -9.67 -14.71 27.40
N SER A 160 -10.59 -15.10 26.51
CA SER A 160 -10.38 -16.13 25.51
C SER A 160 -10.09 -15.46 24.17
N VAL A 161 -8.90 -15.67 23.62
CA VAL A 161 -8.53 -15.07 22.33
C VAL A 161 -8.26 -16.15 21.27
N ARG A 162 -8.99 -16.10 20.16
CA ARG A 162 -8.73 -16.88 18.94
C ARG A 162 -7.90 -16.03 18.00
N PHE A 163 -6.72 -16.52 17.64
CA PHE A 163 -5.85 -15.90 16.63
C PHE A 163 -5.52 -16.91 15.52
N GLN A 164 -5.40 -16.40 14.30
CA GLN A 164 -4.76 -17.13 13.21
C GLN A 164 -3.26 -16.88 13.25
N ILE A 165 -2.52 -17.87 13.74
CA ILE A 165 -1.05 -17.85 13.81
C ILE A 165 -0.49 -17.90 12.39
N GLY A 166 0.47 -17.02 12.07
CA GLY A 166 1.11 -16.96 10.76
C GLY A 166 0.37 -16.12 9.71
N GLY A 167 -0.81 -15.58 10.03
CA GLY A 167 -1.69 -14.93 9.05
C GLY A 167 -2.30 -15.91 8.04
N ASP A 168 -3.34 -15.48 7.32
CA ASP A 168 -3.95 -16.32 6.30
C ASP A 168 -3.09 -16.35 5.02
N PRO A 169 -2.66 -17.52 4.50
CA PRO A 169 -1.91 -17.60 3.25
C PRO A 169 -2.65 -16.98 2.05
N ASN A 170 -3.98 -16.92 2.08
CA ASN A 170 -4.78 -16.26 1.06
C ASN A 170 -4.72 -14.73 1.16
N TRP A 171 -4.37 -14.15 2.32
CA TRP A 171 -4.06 -12.70 2.41
C TRP A 171 -2.82 -12.36 1.61
N LYS A 172 -1.82 -13.27 1.56
CA LYS A 172 -0.65 -13.07 0.70
C LYS A 172 -1.02 -13.10 -0.78
N LYS A 173 -1.89 -14.03 -1.20
CA LYS A 173 -2.42 -14.06 -2.57
C LYS A 173 -3.19 -12.77 -2.90
N LEU A 174 -3.97 -12.27 -1.96
CA LEU A 174 -4.72 -11.03 -2.08
C LEU A 174 -3.78 -9.82 -2.27
N VAL A 175 -2.70 -9.71 -1.49
CA VAL A 175 -1.69 -8.65 -1.64
C VAL A 175 -1.01 -8.75 -3.00
N ASN A 176 -0.64 -9.95 -3.46
CA ASN A 176 -0.02 -10.14 -4.77
C ASN A 176 -0.97 -9.72 -5.91
N ALA A 177 -2.25 -10.12 -5.87
CA ALA A 177 -3.25 -9.72 -6.86
C ALA A 177 -3.43 -8.20 -6.90
N ILE A 178 -3.42 -7.54 -5.73
CA ILE A 178 -3.43 -6.08 -5.66
C ILE A 178 -2.19 -5.49 -6.34
N GLN A 179 -1.00 -6.02 -6.04
CA GLN A 179 0.24 -5.53 -6.65
C GLN A 179 0.18 -5.59 -8.19
N GLU A 180 -0.33 -6.69 -8.74
CA GLU A 180 -0.55 -6.85 -10.19
C GLU A 180 -1.52 -5.80 -10.74
N ILE A 181 -2.67 -5.58 -10.08
CA ILE A 181 -3.65 -4.55 -10.49
C ILE A 181 -2.99 -3.16 -10.60
N TYR A 182 -2.13 -2.78 -9.64
CA TYR A 182 -1.48 -1.46 -9.67
C TYR A 182 -0.29 -1.41 -10.62
N TYR A 183 0.41 -2.52 -10.81
CA TYR A 183 1.45 -2.64 -11.84
C TYR A 183 0.86 -2.40 -13.23
N ASP A 184 -0.24 -3.07 -13.55
CA ASP A 184 -0.92 -2.93 -14.84
C ASP A 184 -1.45 -1.52 -15.08
N ARG A 185 -2.05 -0.89 -14.04
CA ARG A 185 -2.49 0.52 -14.14
C ARG A 185 -1.34 1.47 -14.41
N ASN A 186 -0.22 1.30 -13.70
CA ASN A 186 0.96 2.13 -13.89
C ASN A 186 1.53 1.97 -15.31
N ALA A 187 1.65 0.73 -15.78
CA ALA A 187 2.08 0.45 -17.16
C ALA A 187 1.13 1.06 -18.19
N ALA A 188 -0.18 0.96 -17.98
CA ALA A 188 -1.19 1.53 -18.88
C ALA A 188 -1.11 3.07 -18.94
N MET A 189 -0.85 3.73 -17.81
CA MET A 189 -0.68 5.18 -17.73
C MET A 189 0.58 5.66 -18.45
N ILE A 190 1.71 5.01 -18.23
CA ILE A 190 2.96 5.33 -18.94
C ILE A 190 2.81 5.13 -20.45
N GLY A 191 2.19 4.02 -20.85
CA GLY A 191 1.86 3.77 -22.25
C GLY A 191 0.91 4.82 -22.83
N HIS A 192 -0.03 5.32 -22.05
CA HIS A 192 -0.93 6.39 -22.47
C HIS A 192 -0.21 7.73 -22.64
N LEU A 193 0.67 8.11 -21.71
CA LEU A 193 1.51 9.31 -21.83
C LEU A 193 2.37 9.27 -23.09
N THR A 194 3.00 8.12 -23.35
CA THR A 194 3.82 7.90 -24.54
C THR A 194 3.00 8.07 -25.82
N ARG A 195 1.83 7.43 -25.92
CA ARG A 195 0.95 7.58 -27.09
C ARG A 195 0.42 9.00 -27.28
N LYS A 196 0.18 9.73 -26.19
CA LYS A 196 -0.41 11.07 -26.22
C LYS A 196 0.60 12.15 -26.60
N THR A 197 1.85 12.00 -26.18
CA THR A 197 2.89 13.01 -26.37
C THR A 197 3.86 12.69 -27.51
N GLY A 198 3.95 11.42 -27.91
CA GLY A 198 5.00 10.94 -28.84
C GLY A 198 6.36 10.73 -28.16
N GLU A 199 6.51 11.18 -26.91
CA GLU A 199 7.75 11.07 -26.13
C GLU A 199 7.83 9.77 -25.34
N GLN A 200 9.03 9.30 -25.02
CA GLN A 200 9.22 8.13 -24.17
C GLN A 200 9.05 8.50 -22.69
N TRP A 201 8.07 7.90 -22.02
CA TRP A 201 7.89 8.03 -20.57
C TRP A 201 8.34 6.77 -19.85
N LYS A 202 9.01 6.94 -18.70
CA LYS A 202 9.47 5.84 -17.82
C LYS A 202 9.31 6.26 -16.37
N PHE A 203 9.05 5.31 -15.49
CA PHE A 203 9.32 5.54 -14.06
C PHE A 203 10.82 5.41 -13.85
N ALA A 204 11.40 6.28 -13.00
CA ALA A 204 12.77 6.11 -12.58
C ALA A 204 12.91 4.75 -11.90
N GLU A 205 13.94 3.98 -12.27
CA GLU A 205 14.35 2.84 -11.47
C GLU A 205 14.72 3.39 -10.09
N GLN A 206 14.10 2.86 -9.02
CA GLN A 206 14.56 3.23 -7.69
C GLN A 206 16.03 2.81 -7.60
N PRO A 207 16.94 3.68 -7.12
CA PRO A 207 18.29 3.22 -6.81
C PRO A 207 18.14 2.02 -5.88
N GLN A 208 18.73 0.89 -6.26
CA GLN A 208 18.79 -0.29 -5.40
C GLN A 208 19.32 0.18 -4.05
N GLN A 209 18.48 0.11 -3.02
CA GLN A 209 18.95 0.27 -1.67
C GLN A 209 19.70 -1.02 -1.35
N ASP A 210 21.02 -0.92 -1.29
CA ASP A 210 21.91 -1.94 -0.72
C ASP A 210 21.53 -2.27 0.74
#